data_AF-A0A1V5RWT1-F1
#
_entry.id   AF-A0A1V5RWT1-F1
#
_cell.length_a   1.000
_cell.length_b   1.000
_cell.length_c   1.000
_cell.angle_alpha   90.00
_cell.angle_beta   90.00
_cell.angle_gamma   90.00
#
_symmetry.space_group_name_H-M   'P 1'
#
loop_
_entity.id
_entity.type
_entity.pdbx_description
1 polymer ?
#
loop_
_entity_poly.entity_id
_entity_poly.type
_entity_poly.pdbx_seq_one_letter_code
_entity_poly.pdbx_strand_id
1 'polypeptide(L)'
;MTIANSGSVGASYYHSYEFVASDHVTHLKNDKMNKYIYLFIATLTNRFSEKYNFNREINDRRISREKIILPVNKKNEPDYEYMEQYIKNLMIKKYKQYLSN
;
A
#
# COMPACT_ATOMS: atom_id res chain seq x y z
N MET A 1 4.65 0.25 5.70
CA MET A 1 3.55 -0.72 5.45
C MET A 1 4.12 -2.12 5.28
N THR A 2 3.30 -3.17 5.32
CA THR A 2 3.74 -4.55 5.03
C THR A 2 2.86 -5.23 3.99
N ILE A 3 3.40 -6.27 3.38
CA ILE A 3 2.69 -7.25 2.55
C ILE A 3 2.90 -8.62 3.21
N ALA A 4 1.83 -9.36 3.45
CA ALA A 4 1.92 -10.71 4.02
C ALA A 4 2.46 -11.70 2.98
N ASN A 5 3.52 -12.44 3.33
CA ASN A 5 4.14 -13.39 2.41
C ASN A 5 3.50 -14.79 2.47
N SER A 6 2.96 -15.15 3.62
CA SER A 6 2.21 -16.39 3.90
C SER A 6 0.87 -16.07 4.58
N GLY A 7 0.02 -17.07 4.82
CA GLY A 7 -1.28 -16.89 5.48
C GLY A 7 -2.25 -16.07 4.63
N SER A 8 -2.50 -14.81 5.00
CA SER A 8 -3.24 -13.83 4.17
C SER A 8 -2.38 -13.31 3.01
N VAL A 9 -1.83 -14.24 2.21
CA VAL A 9 -0.82 -13.97 1.18
C VAL A 9 -1.20 -12.81 0.28
N GLY A 10 -0.31 -11.83 0.13
CA GLY A 10 -0.49 -10.67 -0.75
C GLY A 10 -1.37 -9.56 -0.16
N ALA A 11 -1.99 -9.75 1.00
CA ALA A 11 -2.70 -8.69 1.69
C ALA A 11 -1.73 -7.58 2.14
N SER A 12 -2.14 -6.33 1.96
CA SER A 12 -1.31 -5.15 2.23
C SER A 12 -1.84 -4.36 3.42
N TYR A 13 -0.97 -4.02 4.36
CA TYR A 13 -1.34 -3.37 5.62
C TYR A 13 -0.52 -2.13 5.89
N TYR A 14 -1.20 -1.02 6.17
CA TYR A 14 -0.58 0.16 6.74
C TYR A 14 -0.56 0.06 8.26
N HIS A 15 0.60 0.31 8.86
CA HIS A 15 0.80 0.32 10.31
C HIS A 15 1.06 1.76 10.74
N SER A 16 0.14 2.36 11.48
CA SER A 16 0.28 3.70 12.05
C SER A 16 1.03 3.71 13.38
N TYR A 17 1.57 2.57 13.77
CA TYR A 17 2.19 2.28 15.05
C TYR A 17 3.51 1.53 14.83
N GLU A 18 4.38 1.55 15.84
CA GLU A 18 5.59 0.75 15.85
C GLU A 18 5.25 -0.73 15.99
N PHE A 19 5.89 -1.58 15.19
CA PHE A 19 5.62 -3.01 15.19
C PHE A 19 6.91 -3.79 14.98
N VAL A 20 6.90 -5.04 15.44
CA VAL A 20 7.95 -6.01 15.15
C VAL A 20 7.44 -6.95 14.06
N ALA A 21 8.15 -7.01 12.94
CA ALA A 21 7.81 -7.89 11.83
C ALA A 21 8.26 -9.34 12.12
N SER A 22 7.45 -10.32 11.72
CA SER A 22 7.93 -11.70 11.58
C SER A 22 8.71 -11.87 10.27
N ASP A 23 9.36 -13.00 10.10
CA ASP A 23 9.98 -13.48 8.86
C ASP A 23 9.04 -13.58 7.63
N HIS A 24 7.74 -13.80 7.83
CA HIS A 24 6.78 -13.98 6.74
C HIS A 24 6.07 -12.71 6.28
N VAL A 25 6.75 -11.56 6.33
CA VAL A 25 6.24 -10.30 5.76
C VAL A 25 7.32 -9.56 4.96
N THR A 26 6.89 -8.87 3.91
CA THR A 26 7.72 -7.89 3.21
C THR A 26 7.39 -6.50 3.74
N HIS A 27 8.39 -5.75 4.20
CA HIS A 27 8.22 -4.39 4.71
C HIS A 27 8.63 -3.33 3.67
N LEU A 28 7.78 -2.32 3.47
CA LEU A 28 8.10 -1.14 2.69
C LEU A 28 8.15 0.09 3.60
N LYS A 29 9.30 0.76 3.59
CA LYS A 29 9.58 2.03 4.28
C LYS A 29 10.31 3.00 3.36
N ASN A 30 9.91 4.26 3.39
CA ASN A 30 10.52 5.36 2.67
C ASN A 30 10.26 6.67 3.42
N ASP A 31 11.30 7.48 3.63
CA ASP A 31 11.23 8.72 4.43
C ASP A 31 10.41 9.84 3.77
N LYS A 32 10.16 9.74 2.45
CA LYS A 32 9.32 10.67 1.69
C LYS A 32 7.83 10.34 1.77
N MET A 33 7.46 9.18 2.35
CA MET A 33 6.08 8.70 2.39
C MET A 33 5.43 8.97 3.75
N ASN A 34 4.31 9.69 3.73
CA ASN A 34 3.42 9.84 4.88
C ASN A 34 2.30 8.79 4.86
N LYS A 35 1.46 8.82 5.90
CA LYS A 35 0.27 7.94 6.05
C LYS A 35 -0.55 7.81 4.77
N TYR A 36 -0.86 8.91 4.11
CA TYR A 36 -1.75 8.94 2.96
C TYR A 36 -1.11 8.28 1.74
N ILE A 37 0.19 8.51 1.53
CA ILE A 37 0.94 7.85 0.46
C ILE A 37 1.01 6.34 0.69
N TYR A 38 1.27 5.89 1.93
CA TYR A 38 1.24 4.46 2.24
C TYR A 38 -0.14 3.83 2.02
N LEU A 39 -1.24 4.52 2.36
CA LEU A 39 -2.60 4.03 2.12
C LEU A 39 -2.90 3.92 0.61
N PHE A 40 -2.43 4.89 -0.18
CA PHE A 40 -2.53 4.84 -1.63
C PHE A 40 -1.81 3.61 -2.20
N ILE A 41 -0.54 3.42 -1.83
CA ILE A 41 0.26 2.27 -2.29
C ILE A 41 -0.33 0.95 -1.80
N ALA A 42 -0.78 0.87 -0.54
CA ALA A 42 -1.40 -0.33 0.01
C ALA A 42 -2.64 -0.75 -0.79
N THR A 43 -3.43 0.21 -1.27
CA THR A 43 -4.58 -0.08 -2.13
C THR A 43 -4.15 -0.72 -3.45
N LEU A 44 -3.07 -0.22 -4.06
CA LEU A 44 -2.53 -0.78 -5.30
C LEU A 44 -1.89 -2.16 -5.11
N THR A 45 -1.16 -2.38 -4.02
CA THR A 45 -0.49 -3.65 -3.75
C THR A 45 -1.44 -4.70 -3.22
N ASN A 46 -2.60 -4.33 -2.67
CA ASN A 46 -3.57 -5.31 -2.15
C ASN A 46 -4.09 -6.28 -3.22
N ARG A 47 -4.04 -5.89 -4.51
CA ARG A 47 -4.34 -6.78 -5.64
C ARG A 47 -3.43 -8.01 -5.71
N PHE A 48 -2.28 -8.00 -5.03
CA PHE A 48 -1.41 -9.18 -4.95
C PHE A 48 -2.11 -10.34 -4.23
N SER A 49 -3.09 -10.08 -3.36
CA SER A 49 -3.93 -11.12 -2.75
C SER A 49 -4.79 -11.89 -3.75
N GLU A 50 -5.06 -11.33 -4.93
CA GLU A 50 -5.76 -12.03 -6.02
C GLU A 50 -4.81 -12.95 -6.82
N LYS A 51 -3.51 -12.66 -6.80
CA LYS A 51 -2.49 -13.33 -7.60
C LYS A 51 -1.78 -14.46 -6.84
N TYR A 52 -1.61 -14.28 -5.54
CA TYR A 52 -0.89 -15.19 -4.67
C TYR A 52 -1.85 -15.86 -3.69
N ASN A 53 -1.47 -17.04 -3.21
CA ASN A 53 -2.25 -17.84 -2.26
C ASN A 53 -1.32 -18.80 -1.53
N PHE A 54 -1.87 -19.64 -0.65
CA PHE A 54 -1.10 -20.61 0.12
C PHE A 54 -0.17 -21.52 -0.73
N ASN A 55 -0.63 -21.97 -1.90
CA ASN A 55 0.18 -22.81 -2.79
C ASN A 55 1.19 -21.99 -3.64
N ARG A 56 1.12 -20.66 -3.55
CA ARG A 56 1.91 -19.71 -4.33
C ARG A 56 2.27 -18.51 -3.46
N GLU A 57 3.00 -18.74 -2.38
CA GLU A 57 3.40 -17.69 -1.44
C GLU A 57 4.34 -16.65 -2.07
N ILE A 58 4.47 -15.49 -1.42
CA ILE A 58 5.40 -14.45 -1.86
C ILE A 58 6.78 -14.75 -1.29
N ASN A 59 7.81 -14.58 -2.13
CA ASN A 59 9.22 -14.60 -1.72
C ASN A 59 9.96 -13.44 -2.38
N ASP A 60 11.21 -13.21 -2.00
CA ASP A 60 12.02 -12.08 -2.46
C ASP A 60 12.11 -12.01 -4.00
N ARG A 61 12.25 -13.16 -4.66
CA ARG A 61 12.31 -13.23 -6.13
C ARG A 61 10.98 -12.87 -6.78
N ARG A 62 9.86 -13.23 -6.18
CA ARG A 62 8.52 -12.93 -6.69
C ARG A 62 8.19 -11.46 -6.49
N ILE A 63 8.35 -10.95 -5.26
CA ILE A 63 8.00 -9.56 -4.95
C ILE A 63 8.87 -8.54 -5.69
N SER A 64 10.16 -8.82 -5.88
CA SER A 64 11.07 -7.94 -6.63
C SER A 64 10.71 -7.79 -8.12
N ARG A 65 9.89 -8.69 -8.67
CA ARG A 65 9.39 -8.62 -10.05
C ARG A 65 8.03 -7.94 -10.16
N GLU A 66 7.34 -7.76 -9.04
CA GLU A 66 6.06 -7.07 -9.03
C GLU A 66 6.25 -5.60 -9.35
N LYS A 67 5.31 -5.06 -10.13
CA LYS A 67 5.28 -3.66 -10.50
C LYS A 67 3.91 -3.10 -10.15
N ILE A 68 3.91 -1.88 -9.63
CA ILE A 68 2.71 -1.07 -9.47
C ILE A 68 2.83 0.15 -10.39
N ILE A 69 1.69 0.63 -10.88
CA ILE A 69 1.63 1.85 -11.67
C ILE A 69 1.37 2.99 -10.70
N LEU A 70 2.24 3.99 -10.72
CA LEU A 70 2.10 5.20 -9.92
C LEU A 70 1.83 6.40 -10.83
N PRO A 71 1.09 7.40 -10.34
CA PRO A 71 1.02 8.69 -11.01
C PRO A 71 2.42 9.32 -11.04
N VAL A 72 2.70 10.09 -12.10
CA VAL A 72 3.96 10.81 -12.26
C VAL A 72 3.74 12.31 -12.37
N ASN A 73 4.66 13.07 -11.81
CA ASN A 73 4.67 14.52 -11.88
C ASN A 73 5.27 14.99 -13.24
N LYS A 74 5.37 16.30 -13.43
CA LYS A 74 5.96 16.90 -14.66
C LYS A 74 7.44 16.55 -14.88
N LYS A 75 8.14 16.06 -13.86
CA LYS A 75 9.54 15.59 -13.93
C LYS A 75 9.64 14.09 -14.18
N ASN A 76 8.53 13.41 -14.44
CA ASN A 76 8.46 11.96 -14.62
C ASN A 76 8.87 11.15 -13.37
N GLU A 77 8.69 11.74 -12.18
CA GLU A 77 8.92 11.10 -10.88
C GLU A 77 7.58 10.75 -10.22
N PRO A 78 7.52 9.77 -9.29
CA PRO A 78 6.28 9.48 -8.56
C PRO A 78 5.67 10.73 -7.92
N ASP A 79 4.40 10.99 -8.21
CA ASP A 79 3.68 12.17 -7.73
C ASP A 79 3.13 11.94 -6.31
N TYR A 80 4.01 12.09 -5.32
CA TYR A 80 3.68 11.90 -3.91
C TYR A 80 2.63 12.88 -3.39
N GLU A 81 2.65 14.12 -3.89
CA GLU A 81 1.68 15.14 -3.50
C GLU A 81 0.28 14.79 -4.01
N TYR A 82 0.17 14.36 -5.28
CA TYR A 82 -1.09 13.87 -5.82
C TYR A 82 -1.62 12.67 -5.02
N MET A 83 -0.78 11.67 -4.75
CA MET A 83 -1.19 10.48 -4.01
C MET A 83 -1.73 10.82 -2.61
N GLU A 84 -1.06 11.73 -1.89
CA GLU A 84 -1.53 12.22 -0.60
C GLU A 84 -2.87 12.93 -0.70
N GLN A 85 -2.99 13.90 -1.61
CA GLN A 85 -4.20 14.70 -1.75
C GLN A 85 -5.39 13.86 -2.21
N TYR A 86 -5.16 12.86 -3.07
CA TYR A 86 -6.19 11.94 -3.51
C TYR A 86 -6.84 11.21 -2.31
N ILE A 87 -6.04 10.64 -1.41
CA ILE A 87 -6.56 9.93 -0.24
C ILE A 87 -7.24 10.90 0.74
N LYS A 88 -6.66 12.08 0.98
CA LYS A 88 -7.30 13.11 1.84
C LYS A 88 -8.68 13.49 1.31
N ASN A 89 -8.79 13.77 0.01
CA ASN A 89 -10.06 14.13 -0.63
C ASN A 89 -11.09 13.00 -0.54
N LEU A 90 -10.66 11.75 -0.71
CA LEU A 90 -11.52 10.58 -0.56
C LEU A 90 -12.07 10.46 0.88
N MET A 91 -11.22 10.68 1.89
CA MET A 91 -11.64 10.68 3.30
C MET A 91 -12.59 11.83 3.61
N ILE A 92 -12.29 13.06 3.17
CA ILE A 92 -13.17 14.23 3.36
C ILE A 92 -14.54 13.99 2.75
N LYS A 93 -14.60 13.40 1.55
CA LYS A 93 -15.88 13.02 0.91
C LYS A 93 -16.68 12.06 1.79
N LYS A 94 -16.02 11.07 2.41
CA LYS A 94 -16.68 10.12 3.31
C LYS A 94 -17.13 10.77 4.62
N TYR A 95 -16.32 11.64 5.22
CA TYR A 95 -16.73 12.38 6.43
C TYR A 95 -17.94 13.26 6.18
N LYS A 96 -17.99 13.98 5.06
CA LYS A 96 -19.17 14.77 4.67
C LYS A 96 -20.41 13.90 4.52
N GLN A 97 -20.28 12.72 3.90
CA GLN A 97 -21.38 11.76 3.76
C GLN A 97 -21.92 11.28 5.12
N TYR A 98 -21.05 11.07 6.11
CA TYR A 98 -21.47 10.63 7.45
C TYR A 98 -22.11 11.75 8.26
N LEU A 99 -21.67 13.00 8.09
CA LEU A 99 -22.22 14.16 8.79
C LEU A 99 -23.53 14.68 8.18
N SER A 100 -23.85 14.27 6.94
CA SER A 100 -25.12 14.63 6.27
C SER A 100 -26.27 13.64 6.55
N ASN A 101 -25.99 12.57 7.30
CA ASN A 101 -26.97 11.58 7.77
C ASN A 101 -27.25 11.78 9.26
#